data_AF-A0A961AX16-F1
#
_entry.id   AF-A0A961AX16-F1
#
_cell.length_a   1.000
_cell.length_b   1.000
_cell.length_c   1.000
_cell.angle_alpha   90.00
_cell.angle_beta   90.00
_cell.angle_gamma   90.00
#
_symmetry.space_group_name_H-M   'P 1'
#
loop_
_entity.id
_entity.type
_entity.pdbx_description
1 polymer ?
#
loop_
_entity_poly.entity_id
_entity_poly.type
_entity_poly.pdbx_seq_one_letter_code
_entity_poly.pdbx_strand_id
1 'polypeptide(L)'
;IGKTVENAGSITASGTVGLAAGEEVLITANPDANGERVFVKPVGSGGAGTGVSNTGSIQGAAVELKAHGNLYALAINNSGSIRATGASRGESGVYLRAPGGQVDNTGTIEATMPDGSGGKILIEGAIVNAGGTIDASATSEQGQGGEVTLLGEAINVTGRVAADGGVGGSVMIGGEGTQSVSVGNGAQVSANGSSGAAGTVIVQGAEVAIAEASIAANGETAGGEVNVGGGFQGNDPAIQNAINTTISDAATISADALG
;
A
#
# COMPACT_ATOMS: atom_id res chain seq x y z
N ILE A 1 -7.31 16.53 13.30
CA ILE A 1 -8.52 15.73 13.60
C ILE A 1 -9.72 16.61 13.33
N GLY A 2 -10.69 16.14 12.56
CA GLY A 2 -11.90 16.91 12.26
C GLY A 2 -12.92 16.05 11.52
N LYS A 3 -14.01 16.68 11.06
CA LYS A 3 -14.95 16.02 10.12
C LYS A 3 -14.34 15.84 8.74
N THR A 4 -13.56 16.83 8.33
CA THR A 4 -12.67 16.81 7.18
C THR A 4 -11.30 17.33 7.61
N VAL A 5 -10.25 16.86 6.96
CA VAL A 5 -8.86 17.28 7.22
C VAL A 5 -8.18 17.53 5.89
N GLU A 6 -7.71 18.75 5.68
CA GLU A 6 -6.99 19.15 4.46
C GLU A 6 -5.58 19.61 4.84
N ASN A 7 -4.58 19.01 4.19
CA ASN A 7 -3.20 19.49 4.23
C ASN A 7 -2.76 19.96 2.85
N ALA A 8 -2.51 21.26 2.71
CA ALA A 8 -1.88 21.86 1.54
C ALA A 8 -0.50 22.47 1.86
N GLY A 9 -0.04 22.34 3.11
CA GLY A 9 1.23 22.88 3.59
C GLY A 9 2.28 21.80 3.82
N SER A 10 3.16 22.00 4.78
CA SER A 10 4.14 21.00 5.21
C SER A 10 3.92 20.62 6.67
N ILE A 11 3.80 19.32 6.94
CA ILE A 11 3.74 18.73 8.27
C ILE A 11 4.97 17.87 8.48
N THR A 12 5.75 18.15 9.52
CA THR A 12 6.97 17.40 9.83
C THR A 12 7.00 17.06 11.32
N ALA A 13 7.28 15.79 11.65
CA ALA A 13 7.47 15.34 13.02
C ALA A 13 8.62 14.34 13.12
N SER A 14 9.27 14.29 14.29
CA SER A 14 10.25 13.24 14.63
C SER A 14 9.59 11.93 15.08
N GLY A 15 8.28 11.96 15.37
CA GLY A 15 7.46 10.80 15.71
C GLY A 15 6.36 10.59 14.67
N THR A 16 5.24 9.99 15.09
CA THR A 16 4.10 9.74 14.21
C THR A 16 3.35 11.02 13.84
N VAL A 17 3.01 11.18 12.56
CA VAL A 17 2.01 12.16 12.10
C VAL A 17 0.67 11.45 11.88
N GLY A 18 -0.38 11.91 12.57
CA GLY A 18 -1.73 11.37 12.43
C GLY A 18 -2.72 12.39 11.87
N LEU A 19 -3.36 12.10 10.74
CA LEU A 19 -4.53 12.82 10.24
C LEU A 19 -5.76 11.92 10.35
N ALA A 20 -6.82 12.44 10.98
CA ALA A 20 -8.01 11.66 11.29
C ALA A 20 -9.27 12.45 10.92
N ALA A 21 -10.11 11.86 10.08
CA ALA A 21 -11.38 12.40 9.66
C ALA A 21 -12.53 11.47 10.03
N GLY A 22 -13.51 11.99 10.78
CA GLY A 22 -14.71 11.26 11.16
C GLY A 22 -15.48 11.94 12.28
N GLU A 23 -16.62 11.36 12.61
CA GLU A 23 -17.53 11.91 13.63
C GLU A 23 -17.05 11.62 15.06
N GLU A 24 -16.51 10.43 15.31
CA GLU A 24 -15.85 10.07 16.57
C GLU A 24 -14.42 9.61 16.29
N VAL A 25 -13.43 10.31 16.87
CA VAL A 25 -12.01 9.95 16.77
C VAL A 25 -11.45 9.71 18.16
N LEU A 26 -10.88 8.53 18.37
CA LEU A 26 -10.16 8.13 19.56
C LEU A 26 -8.67 8.08 19.27
N ILE A 27 -7.86 8.50 20.24
CA ILE A 27 -6.40 8.33 20.21
C ILE A 27 -5.99 7.52 21.44
N THR A 28 -5.25 6.45 21.23
CA THR A 28 -4.73 5.62 22.32
C THR A 28 -3.32 6.05 22.70
N ALA A 29 -3.02 5.98 24.01
CA ALA A 29 -1.69 6.30 24.52
C ALA A 29 -0.63 5.28 24.06
N ASN A 30 -1.04 4.02 23.88
CA ASN A 30 -0.19 2.95 23.36
C ASN A 30 -0.62 2.60 21.94
N PRO A 31 0.34 2.38 21.03
CA PRO A 31 0.03 1.88 19.70
C PRO A 31 -0.55 0.46 19.76
N ASP A 32 -1.29 0.08 18.73
CA ASP A 32 -1.70 -1.32 18.53
C ASP A 32 -0.53 -2.19 18.05
N ALA A 33 -0.82 -3.45 17.71
CA ALA A 33 0.17 -4.40 17.22
C ALA A 33 0.88 -3.96 15.92
N ASN A 34 0.29 -3.03 15.16
CA ASN A 34 0.84 -2.48 13.92
C ASN A 34 1.52 -1.11 14.13
N GLY A 35 1.57 -0.60 15.36
CA GLY A 35 2.17 0.70 15.66
C GLY A 35 1.18 1.87 15.65
N GLU A 36 -0.11 1.61 15.44
CA GLU A 36 -1.08 2.66 15.14
C GLU A 36 -1.80 3.18 16.38
N ARG A 37 -2.09 4.48 16.41
CA ARG A 37 -2.62 5.17 17.59
C ARG A 37 -3.95 5.88 17.36
N VAL A 38 -4.28 6.17 16.10
CA VAL A 38 -5.54 6.84 15.74
C VAL A 38 -6.61 5.80 15.48
N PHE A 39 -7.84 5.99 15.96
CA PHE A 39 -8.99 5.14 15.65
C PHE A 39 -10.19 6.01 15.36
N VAL A 40 -10.88 5.77 14.25
CA VAL A 40 -12.09 6.50 13.89
C VAL A 40 -13.26 5.52 13.97
N LYS A 41 -14.25 5.84 14.78
CA LYS A 41 -15.41 4.98 14.98
C LYS A 41 -16.53 5.37 14.02
N PRO A 42 -17.16 4.39 13.33
CA PRO A 42 -18.39 4.66 12.60
C PRO A 42 -19.50 5.05 13.57
N VAL A 43 -20.08 6.24 13.38
CA VAL A 43 -21.40 6.59 13.90
C VAL A 43 -22.30 6.96 12.73
N GLY A 44 -23.59 6.61 12.84
CA GLY A 44 -24.55 6.69 11.73
C GLY A 44 -24.70 8.07 11.08
N SER A 45 -25.36 8.10 9.92
CA SER A 45 -25.81 9.29 9.15
C SER A 45 -24.79 10.42 8.86
N GLY A 46 -23.50 10.25 9.13
CA GLY A 46 -22.44 11.22 8.78
C GLY A 46 -22.38 11.51 7.28
N GLY A 47 -21.89 12.68 6.88
CA GLY A 47 -21.88 13.09 5.46
C GLY A 47 -20.98 12.24 4.56
N ALA A 48 -21.40 12.04 3.31
CA ALA A 48 -20.55 11.55 2.22
C ALA A 48 -19.52 12.62 1.82
N GLY A 49 -18.29 12.25 1.46
CA GLY A 49 -17.29 13.20 0.93
C GLY A 49 -15.83 12.82 1.19
N THR A 50 -14.91 13.72 0.88
CA THR A 50 -13.48 13.55 1.21
C THR A 50 -13.26 13.76 2.70
N GLY A 51 -12.74 12.73 3.39
CA GLY A 51 -12.35 12.81 4.79
C GLY A 51 -11.00 13.47 4.96
N VAL A 52 -9.98 12.87 4.34
CA VAL A 52 -8.60 13.40 4.39
C VAL A 52 -8.14 13.74 2.99
N SER A 53 -7.64 14.95 2.79
CA SER A 53 -7.02 15.40 1.54
C SER A 53 -5.60 15.89 1.83
N ASN A 54 -4.60 15.28 1.20
CA ASN A 54 -3.21 15.72 1.25
C ASN A 54 -2.73 16.15 -0.14
N THR A 55 -2.59 17.45 -0.33
CA THR A 55 -1.97 18.08 -1.51
C THR A 55 -0.57 18.64 -1.20
N GLY A 56 -0.22 18.74 0.07
CA GLY A 56 1.09 19.20 0.56
C GLY A 56 2.05 18.06 0.90
N SER A 57 2.99 18.33 1.82
CA SER A 57 3.97 17.36 2.30
C SER A 57 3.68 16.91 3.73
N ILE A 58 3.84 15.61 3.98
CA ILE A 58 3.80 15.00 5.32
C ILE A 58 5.05 14.16 5.51
N GLN A 59 5.80 14.43 6.58
CA GLN A 59 6.97 13.65 6.97
C GLN A 59 6.93 13.30 8.46
N GLY A 60 7.11 12.02 8.77
CA GLY A 60 7.13 11.51 10.14
C GLY A 60 8.03 10.30 10.31
N ALA A 61 8.20 9.83 11.54
CA ALA A 61 8.71 8.48 11.79
C ALA A 61 7.71 7.44 11.23
N ALA A 62 6.43 7.61 11.58
CA ALA A 62 5.27 6.95 10.97
C ALA A 62 4.29 8.01 10.45
N VAL A 63 3.43 7.62 9.50
CA VAL A 63 2.30 8.43 9.07
C VAL A 63 1.01 7.61 9.08
N GLU A 64 -0.02 8.12 9.73
CA GLU A 64 -1.35 7.51 9.79
C GLU A 64 -2.39 8.48 9.24
N LEU A 65 -3.04 8.12 8.14
CA LEU A 65 -4.22 8.80 7.62
C LEU A 65 -5.42 7.89 7.81
N LYS A 66 -6.38 8.31 8.62
CA LYS A 66 -7.59 7.53 8.88
C LYS A 66 -8.84 8.33 8.57
N ALA A 67 -9.71 7.74 7.76
CA ALA A 67 -11.02 8.27 7.46
C ALA A 67 -12.05 7.17 7.75
N HIS A 68 -13.12 7.47 8.49
CA HIS A 68 -14.19 6.49 8.67
C HIS A 68 -15.53 7.23 8.74
N GLY A 69 -16.48 6.80 7.91
CA GLY A 69 -17.80 7.43 7.76
C GLY A 69 -18.94 6.40 7.72
N ASN A 70 -20.11 6.81 7.22
CA ASN A 70 -21.27 5.93 6.99
C ASN A 70 -21.17 5.21 5.62
N LEU A 71 -22.29 4.67 5.11
CA LEU A 71 -22.39 3.88 3.87
C LEU A 71 -21.85 4.57 2.59
N TYR A 72 -21.47 5.86 2.66
CA TYR A 72 -20.82 6.63 1.59
C TYR A 72 -19.42 7.10 2.01
N ALA A 73 -18.65 6.21 2.63
CA ALA A 73 -17.65 6.57 3.62
C ALA A 73 -16.59 7.55 3.12
N LEU A 74 -16.05 8.28 4.09
CA LEU A 74 -15.08 9.34 3.86
C LEU A 74 -13.84 8.84 3.10
N ALA A 75 -13.49 9.53 2.02
CA ALA A 75 -12.34 9.17 1.20
C ALA A 75 -11.01 9.72 1.75
N ILE A 76 -9.91 9.04 1.43
CA ILE A 76 -8.56 9.59 1.59
C ILE A 76 -8.01 9.90 0.19
N ASN A 77 -7.67 11.16 -0.05
CA ASN A 77 -7.08 11.62 -1.30
C ASN A 77 -5.65 12.09 -1.04
N ASN A 78 -4.66 11.44 -1.64
CA ASN A 78 -3.27 11.88 -1.64
C ASN A 78 -2.82 12.25 -3.05
N SER A 79 -2.58 13.53 -3.29
CA SER A 79 -1.91 14.04 -4.50
C SER A 79 -0.56 14.71 -4.19
N GLY A 80 -0.26 14.92 -2.90
CA GLY A 80 1.03 15.41 -2.41
C GLY A 80 2.01 14.29 -2.09
N SER A 81 2.92 14.55 -1.14
CA SER A 81 3.95 13.60 -0.71
C SER A 81 3.74 13.16 0.74
N ILE A 82 3.81 11.85 0.99
CA ILE A 82 3.81 11.26 2.32
C ILE A 82 5.09 10.45 2.48
N ARG A 83 5.89 10.73 3.52
CA ARG A 83 7.16 10.04 3.77
C ARG A 83 7.30 9.61 5.22
N ALA A 84 7.43 8.30 5.44
CA ALA A 84 7.79 7.72 6.73
C ALA A 84 9.28 7.31 6.71
N THR A 85 10.08 7.87 7.61
CA THR A 85 11.53 7.58 7.67
C THR A 85 11.95 6.80 8.91
N GLY A 86 11.00 6.47 9.80
CA GLY A 86 11.24 5.81 11.07
C GLY A 86 12.11 6.61 12.05
N ALA A 87 12.01 6.27 13.33
CA ALA A 87 13.05 6.53 14.33
C ALA A 87 13.67 5.22 14.85
N SER A 88 12.96 4.10 14.64
CA SER A 88 13.31 2.74 15.03
C SER A 88 12.65 1.71 14.08
N ARG A 89 13.11 0.45 14.09
CA ARG A 89 12.68 -0.62 13.14
C ARG A 89 11.18 -0.95 13.15
N GLY A 90 10.45 -0.63 14.22
CA GLY A 90 9.00 -0.91 14.32
C GLY A 90 8.09 0.28 14.01
N GLU A 91 8.66 1.47 13.83
CA GLU A 91 7.90 2.72 13.72
C GLU A 91 7.94 3.31 12.31
N SER A 92 8.64 2.70 11.35
CA SER A 92 8.64 3.20 9.97
C SER A 92 7.49 2.57 9.18
N GLY A 93 6.39 3.31 9.07
CA GLY A 93 5.28 2.89 8.23
C GLY A 93 4.33 3.99 7.83
N VAL A 94 3.64 3.77 6.72
CA VAL A 94 2.52 4.60 6.26
C VAL A 94 1.25 3.76 6.27
N TYR A 95 0.22 4.25 6.95
CA TYR A 95 -1.07 3.59 7.11
C TYR A 95 -2.18 4.50 6.62
N LEU A 96 -2.76 4.20 5.46
CA LEU A 96 -3.94 4.89 4.92
C LEU A 96 -5.14 3.96 5.08
N ARG A 97 -6.08 4.30 5.96
CA ARG A 97 -7.27 3.47 6.22
C ARG A 97 -8.55 4.26 6.03
N ALA A 98 -9.33 3.87 5.04
CA ALA A 98 -10.69 4.32 4.79
C ALA A 98 -11.67 3.14 4.69
N PRO A 99 -11.92 2.35 5.76
CA PRO A 99 -12.83 1.22 5.69
C PRO A 99 -14.22 1.66 5.19
N GLY A 100 -14.72 0.99 4.16
CA GLY A 100 -15.98 1.36 3.49
C GLY A 100 -15.91 2.59 2.56
N GLY A 101 -14.74 3.22 2.43
CA GLY A 101 -14.50 4.44 1.64
C GLY A 101 -13.48 4.23 0.53
N GLN A 102 -13.16 5.29 -0.20
CA GLN A 102 -12.18 5.25 -1.29
C GLN A 102 -10.83 5.80 -0.85
N VAL A 103 -9.74 5.16 -1.24
CA VAL A 103 -8.39 5.72 -1.14
C VAL A 103 -7.85 6.00 -2.53
N ASP A 104 -7.63 7.27 -2.85
CA ASP A 104 -7.03 7.72 -4.10
C ASP A 104 -5.60 8.20 -3.84
N ASN A 105 -4.61 7.49 -4.34
CA ASN A 105 -3.22 7.95 -4.38
C ASN A 105 -2.82 8.30 -5.82
N THR A 106 -2.63 9.59 -6.08
CA THR A 106 -2.06 10.12 -7.32
C THR A 106 -0.69 10.77 -7.10
N GLY A 107 -0.33 11.03 -5.83
CA GLY A 107 0.96 11.56 -5.42
C GLY A 107 1.97 10.47 -5.08
N THR A 108 2.81 10.74 -4.08
CA THR A 108 3.89 9.83 -3.65
C THR A 108 3.69 9.41 -2.21
N ILE A 109 3.85 8.12 -1.94
CA ILE A 109 3.91 7.52 -0.61
C ILE A 109 5.20 6.73 -0.50
N GLU A 110 6.06 7.10 0.45
CA GLU A 110 7.36 6.46 0.69
C GLU A 110 7.48 6.00 2.14
N ALA A 111 8.00 4.78 2.35
CA ALA A 111 8.36 4.29 3.66
C ALA A 111 9.75 3.64 3.64
N THR A 112 10.66 4.14 4.48
CA THR A 112 12.05 3.65 4.59
C THR A 112 12.46 3.56 6.04
N MET A 113 13.17 2.52 6.44
CA MET A 113 13.73 2.40 7.78
C MET A 113 15.01 3.25 7.94
N PRO A 114 15.41 3.61 9.18
CA PRO A 114 16.65 4.36 9.43
C PRO A 114 17.93 3.66 8.97
N ASP A 115 17.94 2.32 8.87
CA ASP A 115 19.08 1.54 8.39
C ASP A 115 19.13 1.41 6.85
N GLY A 116 18.20 2.06 6.15
CA GLY A 116 18.10 2.04 4.70
C GLY A 116 17.38 0.82 4.14
N SER A 117 16.83 -0.07 4.98
CA SER A 117 15.85 -1.07 4.53
C SER A 117 14.52 -0.40 4.18
N GLY A 118 13.67 -1.08 3.43
CA GLY A 118 12.33 -0.62 3.12
C GLY A 118 11.39 -0.61 4.32
N GLY A 119 10.46 0.33 4.39
CA GLY A 119 9.46 0.43 5.46
C GLY A 119 8.19 -0.37 5.18
N LYS A 120 7.13 -0.10 5.92
CA LYS A 120 5.81 -0.72 5.69
C LYS A 120 4.82 0.29 5.11
N ILE A 121 4.05 -0.10 4.11
CA ILE A 121 2.93 0.69 3.60
C ILE A 121 1.69 -0.20 3.58
N LEU A 122 0.66 0.23 4.29
CA LEU A 122 -0.66 -0.38 4.27
C LEU A 122 -1.67 0.64 3.76
N ILE A 123 -2.40 0.27 2.70
CA ILE A 123 -3.54 1.03 2.21
C ILE A 123 -4.78 0.13 2.26
N GLU A 124 -5.80 0.60 2.95
CA GLU A 124 -7.05 -0.12 3.17
C GLU A 124 -8.24 0.78 2.80
N GLY A 125 -9.10 0.32 1.90
CA GLY A 125 -10.34 1.01 1.53
C GLY A 125 -11.36 0.05 0.92
N ALA A 126 -12.62 0.44 0.75
CA ALA A 126 -13.53 -0.33 -0.11
C ALA A 126 -13.06 -0.28 -1.58
N ILE A 127 -12.60 0.89 -2.02
CA ILE A 127 -11.97 1.09 -3.33
C ILE A 127 -10.57 1.67 -3.10
N VAL A 128 -9.55 1.09 -3.72
CA VAL A 128 -8.18 1.61 -3.69
C VAL A 128 -7.73 1.92 -5.12
N ASN A 129 -7.43 3.19 -5.41
CA ASN A 129 -6.88 3.64 -6.67
C ASN A 129 -5.43 4.10 -6.46
N ALA A 130 -4.47 3.28 -6.90
CA ALA A 130 -3.04 3.52 -6.83
C ALA A 130 -2.52 3.99 -8.19
N GLY A 131 -2.75 5.26 -8.53
CA GLY A 131 -2.27 5.88 -9.77
C GLY A 131 -0.92 6.60 -9.66
N GLY A 132 -0.51 6.93 -8.43
CA GLY A 132 0.76 7.56 -8.12
C GLY A 132 1.89 6.56 -7.81
N THR A 133 2.81 6.96 -6.94
CA THR A 133 3.90 6.11 -6.45
C THR A 133 3.61 5.65 -5.03
N ILE A 134 3.81 4.35 -4.79
CA ILE A 134 3.80 3.69 -3.49
C ILE A 134 5.11 2.91 -3.39
N ASP A 135 6.05 3.38 -2.58
CA ASP A 135 7.42 2.88 -2.58
C ASP A 135 7.92 2.58 -1.17
N ALA A 136 8.04 1.30 -0.87
CA ALA A 136 8.68 0.77 0.33
C ALA A 136 10.04 0.17 0.00
N SER A 137 10.71 0.59 -1.07
CA SER A 137 12.00 0.03 -1.46
C SER A 137 13.11 0.44 -0.48
N ALA A 138 14.13 -0.42 -0.36
CA ALA A 138 15.34 -0.11 0.37
C ALA A 138 16.14 1.00 -0.34
N THR A 139 16.76 1.88 0.45
CA THR A 139 17.71 2.88 -0.04
C THR A 139 19.17 2.44 0.12
N SER A 140 19.41 1.38 0.90
CA SER A 140 20.72 0.73 1.04
C SER A 140 20.86 -0.39 0.02
N GLU A 141 22.03 -0.51 -0.63
CA GLU A 141 22.33 -1.58 -1.58
C GLU A 141 22.21 -2.99 -0.97
N GLN A 142 22.43 -3.11 0.35
CA GLN A 142 22.30 -4.36 1.09
C GLN A 142 20.99 -4.43 1.90
N GLY A 143 20.14 -3.39 1.80
CA GLY A 143 18.89 -3.30 2.54
C GLY A 143 17.85 -4.25 1.98
N GLN A 144 17.03 -4.83 2.86
CA GLN A 144 15.88 -5.60 2.42
C GLN A 144 14.78 -4.65 1.96
N GLY A 145 14.11 -4.96 0.84
CA GLY A 145 12.90 -4.27 0.43
C GLY A 145 11.80 -4.38 1.49
N GLY A 146 10.91 -3.40 1.50
CA GLY A 146 9.88 -3.27 2.52
C GLY A 146 8.66 -4.14 2.27
N GLU A 147 7.53 -3.73 2.86
CA GLU A 147 6.24 -4.39 2.71
C GLU A 147 5.23 -3.38 2.17
N VAL A 148 4.57 -3.69 1.07
CA VAL A 148 3.43 -2.92 0.56
C VAL A 148 2.20 -3.82 0.49
N THR A 149 1.14 -3.39 1.16
CA THR A 149 -0.14 -4.11 1.20
C THR A 149 -1.27 -3.18 0.81
N LEU A 150 -2.00 -3.52 -0.26
CA LEU A 150 -3.20 -2.84 -0.72
C LEU A 150 -4.41 -3.75 -0.48
N LEU A 151 -5.37 -3.31 0.33
CA LEU A 151 -6.58 -4.05 0.68
C LEU A 151 -7.83 -3.28 0.27
N GLY A 152 -8.74 -3.97 -0.41
CA GLY A 152 -10.07 -3.45 -0.68
C GLY A 152 -10.94 -4.38 -1.48
N GLU A 153 -12.21 -4.02 -1.65
CA GLU A 153 -13.14 -4.80 -2.48
C GLU A 153 -12.81 -4.64 -3.97
N ALA A 154 -12.43 -3.43 -4.38
CA ALA A 154 -11.94 -3.13 -5.72
C ALA A 154 -10.61 -2.38 -5.65
N ILE A 155 -9.61 -2.86 -6.39
CA ILE A 155 -8.27 -2.25 -6.42
C ILE A 155 -7.88 -1.98 -7.87
N ASN A 156 -7.50 -0.73 -8.16
CA ASN A 156 -7.00 -0.29 -9.45
C ASN A 156 -5.58 0.24 -9.29
N VAL A 157 -4.61 -0.41 -9.93
CA VAL A 157 -3.21 0.01 -9.94
C VAL A 157 -2.85 0.47 -11.34
N THR A 158 -2.51 1.75 -11.46
CA THR A 158 -2.04 2.36 -12.73
C THR A 158 -0.69 3.04 -12.59
N GLY A 159 -0.17 3.17 -11.36
CA GLY A 159 1.13 3.76 -11.06
C GLY A 159 2.19 2.73 -10.65
N ARG A 160 3.10 3.15 -9.77
CA ARG A 160 4.21 2.33 -9.27
C ARG A 160 3.91 1.81 -7.86
N VAL A 161 4.10 0.52 -7.65
CA VAL A 161 4.02 -0.15 -6.34
C VAL A 161 5.29 -0.97 -6.16
N ALA A 162 6.19 -0.55 -5.27
CA ALA A 162 7.53 -1.14 -5.18
C ALA A 162 7.93 -1.48 -3.75
N ALA A 163 8.61 -2.61 -3.61
CA ALA A 163 9.31 -3.06 -2.41
C ALA A 163 10.67 -3.65 -2.82
N ASP A 164 11.41 -2.95 -3.67
CA ASP A 164 12.70 -3.39 -4.19
C ASP A 164 13.80 -3.29 -3.11
N GLY A 165 14.87 -4.06 -3.21
CA GLY A 165 16.01 -3.94 -2.30
C GLY A 165 17.26 -4.67 -2.78
N GLY A 166 18.28 -4.76 -1.94
CA GLY A 166 19.40 -5.70 -2.13
C GLY A 166 18.88 -7.14 -2.12
N VAL A 167 18.03 -7.44 -1.13
CA VAL A 167 17.10 -8.58 -1.14
C VAL A 167 15.70 -8.00 -1.31
N GLY A 168 14.89 -8.57 -2.21
CA GLY A 168 13.54 -8.07 -2.47
C GLY A 168 12.60 -8.18 -1.27
N GLY A 169 11.62 -7.27 -1.21
CA GLY A 169 10.59 -7.20 -0.17
C GLY A 169 9.31 -7.96 -0.52
N SER A 170 8.17 -7.47 -0.05
CA SER A 170 6.86 -8.05 -0.36
C SER A 170 5.89 -6.99 -0.87
N VAL A 171 5.17 -7.34 -1.94
CA VAL A 171 4.02 -6.58 -2.43
C VAL A 171 2.80 -7.49 -2.45
N MET A 172 1.74 -7.10 -1.75
CA MET A 172 0.45 -7.79 -1.76
C MET A 172 -0.65 -6.82 -2.21
N ILE A 173 -1.34 -7.18 -3.29
CA ILE A 173 -2.45 -6.43 -3.86
C ILE A 173 -3.68 -7.31 -3.78
N GLY A 174 -4.60 -6.93 -2.90
CA GLY A 174 -5.78 -7.70 -2.53
C GLY A 174 -5.54 -8.60 -1.32
N GLY A 175 -6.63 -9.21 -0.86
CA GLY A 175 -6.73 -10.09 0.30
C GLY A 175 -8.09 -10.77 0.32
N GLU A 176 -8.39 -11.50 1.39
CA GLU A 176 -9.70 -12.16 1.56
C GLU A 176 -10.86 -11.17 1.37
N GLY A 177 -11.80 -11.51 0.49
CA GLY A 177 -12.97 -10.68 0.19
C GLY A 177 -12.74 -9.65 -0.91
N THR A 178 -11.55 -9.60 -1.52
CA THR A 178 -11.28 -8.73 -2.68
C THR A 178 -12.10 -9.24 -3.87
N GLN A 179 -12.95 -8.40 -4.43
CA GLN A 179 -13.83 -8.76 -5.55
C GLN A 179 -13.11 -8.57 -6.89
N SER A 180 -12.39 -7.46 -7.05
CA SER A 180 -11.70 -7.15 -8.31
C SER A 180 -10.34 -6.48 -8.10
N VAL A 181 -9.35 -6.91 -8.87
CA VAL A 181 -8.04 -6.26 -8.98
C VAL A 181 -7.71 -6.03 -10.46
N SER A 182 -7.45 -4.78 -10.80
CA SER A 182 -6.95 -4.36 -12.11
C SER A 182 -5.57 -3.75 -11.96
N VAL A 183 -4.56 -4.33 -12.60
CA VAL A 183 -3.20 -3.77 -12.70
C VAL A 183 -2.94 -3.46 -14.17
N GLY A 184 -2.82 -2.19 -14.53
CA GLY A 184 -2.67 -1.84 -15.94
C GLY A 184 -2.26 -0.42 -16.26
N ASN A 185 -2.41 -0.04 -17.53
CA ASN A 185 -2.08 1.31 -18.01
C ASN A 185 -0.61 1.72 -17.70
N GLY A 186 0.32 0.81 -17.96
CA GLY A 186 1.76 1.03 -17.70
C GLY A 186 2.18 0.82 -16.25
N ALA A 187 1.30 0.27 -15.39
CA ALA A 187 1.60 0.01 -13.99
C ALA A 187 2.89 -0.81 -13.81
N GLN A 188 3.65 -0.46 -12.77
CA GLN A 188 4.88 -1.15 -12.39
C GLN A 188 4.74 -1.68 -10.98
N VAL A 189 4.74 -3.00 -10.83
CA VAL A 189 4.68 -3.66 -9.52
C VAL A 189 5.95 -4.47 -9.33
N SER A 190 6.71 -4.21 -8.26
CA SER A 190 8.00 -4.87 -8.10
C SER A 190 8.43 -5.19 -6.67
N ALA A 191 9.14 -6.31 -6.53
CA ALA A 191 9.84 -6.73 -5.32
C ALA A 191 11.21 -7.33 -5.70
N ASN A 192 12.00 -6.59 -6.49
CA ASN A 192 13.27 -7.07 -7.03
C ASN A 192 14.39 -7.11 -5.99
N GLY A 193 15.32 -8.07 -6.16
CA GLY A 193 16.56 -8.19 -5.40
C GLY A 193 17.78 -7.83 -6.24
N SER A 194 18.36 -6.66 -6.02
CA SER A 194 19.47 -6.13 -6.83
C SER A 194 20.84 -6.74 -6.52
N SER A 195 21.02 -7.35 -5.35
CA SER A 195 22.29 -7.99 -4.94
C SER A 195 22.08 -9.36 -4.30
N GLY A 196 20.86 -9.87 -4.32
CA GLY A 196 20.41 -11.03 -3.56
C GLY A 196 19.19 -11.67 -4.20
N ALA A 197 18.47 -12.48 -3.43
CA ALA A 197 17.23 -13.08 -3.88
C ALA A 197 16.16 -12.00 -4.09
N ALA A 198 15.29 -12.21 -5.06
CA ALA A 198 14.09 -11.39 -5.18
C ALA A 198 13.10 -11.70 -4.05
N GLY A 199 12.09 -10.84 -3.97
CA GLY A 199 11.01 -10.92 -3.00
C GLY A 199 9.78 -11.62 -3.57
N THR A 200 8.63 -11.21 -3.06
CA THR A 200 7.34 -11.81 -3.41
C THR A 200 6.37 -10.74 -3.89
N VAL A 201 5.65 -11.01 -4.97
CA VAL A 201 4.51 -10.23 -5.42
C VAL A 201 3.27 -11.11 -5.47
N ILE A 202 2.20 -10.72 -4.78
CA ILE A 202 0.90 -11.41 -4.79
C ILE A 202 -0.15 -10.44 -5.30
N VAL A 203 -0.88 -10.83 -6.34
CA VAL A 203 -2.04 -10.11 -6.88
C VAL A 203 -3.24 -11.05 -6.81
N GLN A 204 -4.20 -10.74 -5.95
CA GLN A 204 -5.29 -11.66 -5.60
C GLN A 204 -6.65 -10.96 -5.50
N GLY A 205 -7.70 -11.68 -5.85
CA GLY A 205 -9.09 -11.20 -5.86
C GLY A 205 -9.98 -12.17 -6.63
N ALA A 206 -11.30 -12.02 -6.57
CA ALA A 206 -12.21 -12.91 -7.30
C ALA A 206 -12.08 -12.73 -8.83
N GLU A 207 -11.86 -11.50 -9.28
CA GLU A 207 -11.53 -11.17 -10.66
C GLU A 207 -10.17 -10.46 -10.70
N VAL A 208 -9.21 -10.99 -11.46
CA VAL A 208 -7.88 -10.38 -11.61
C VAL A 208 -7.61 -10.07 -13.08
N ALA A 209 -7.30 -8.82 -13.40
CA ALA A 209 -6.98 -8.37 -14.75
C ALA A 209 -5.62 -7.64 -14.76
N ILE A 210 -4.68 -8.15 -15.56
CA ILE A 210 -3.37 -7.54 -15.79
C ILE A 210 -3.29 -7.09 -17.24
N ALA A 211 -3.19 -5.78 -17.48
CA ALA A 211 -3.27 -5.21 -18.83
C ALA A 211 -2.23 -4.11 -19.06
N GLU A 212 -1.26 -4.31 -19.96
CA GLU A 212 -0.19 -3.33 -20.21
C GLU A 212 0.61 -2.97 -18.92
N ALA A 213 0.91 -3.95 -18.07
CA ALA A 213 1.64 -3.76 -16.82
C ALA A 213 2.89 -4.64 -16.74
N SER A 214 3.88 -4.22 -15.94
CA SER A 214 5.04 -5.03 -15.59
C SER A 214 4.98 -5.43 -14.11
N ILE A 215 5.03 -6.73 -13.84
CA ILE A 215 5.07 -7.31 -12.49
C ILE A 215 6.36 -8.12 -12.35
N ALA A 216 7.23 -7.75 -11.41
CA ALA A 216 8.56 -8.34 -11.32
C ALA A 216 8.96 -8.69 -9.89
N ALA A 217 9.48 -9.90 -9.72
CA ALA A 217 10.26 -10.32 -8.57
C ALA A 217 11.56 -10.96 -9.07
N ASN A 218 12.39 -10.17 -9.76
CA ASN A 218 13.66 -10.64 -10.31
C ASN A 218 14.77 -10.43 -9.28
N GLY A 219 15.67 -11.40 -9.17
CA GLY A 219 16.77 -11.36 -8.22
C GLY A 219 18.11 -11.69 -8.85
N GLU A 220 19.17 -11.09 -8.33
CA GLU A 220 20.54 -11.36 -8.77
C GLU A 220 20.94 -12.80 -8.46
N THR A 221 20.72 -13.28 -7.22
CA THR A 221 21.17 -14.62 -6.81
C THR A 221 20.11 -15.70 -6.96
N ALA A 222 18.84 -15.32 -6.98
CA ALA A 222 17.69 -16.20 -7.13
C ALA A 222 16.45 -15.39 -7.53
N GLY A 223 15.63 -15.93 -8.43
CA GLY A 223 14.31 -15.38 -8.73
C GLY A 223 13.37 -15.44 -7.52
N GLY A 224 12.35 -14.60 -7.53
CA GLY A 224 11.34 -14.52 -6.49
C GLY A 224 10.09 -15.32 -6.80
N GLU A 225 9.00 -14.89 -6.19
CA GLU A 225 7.67 -15.47 -6.38
C GLU A 225 6.70 -14.41 -6.89
N VAL A 226 5.97 -14.73 -7.96
CA VAL A 226 4.87 -13.90 -8.45
C VAL A 226 3.61 -14.75 -8.57
N ASN A 227 2.63 -14.49 -7.70
CA ASN A 227 1.32 -15.14 -7.72
C ASN A 227 0.27 -14.18 -8.27
N VAL A 228 -0.40 -14.56 -9.36
CA VAL A 228 -1.48 -13.76 -9.97
C VAL A 228 -2.75 -14.59 -10.06
N GLY A 229 -3.76 -14.20 -9.29
CA GLY A 229 -5.08 -14.83 -9.27
C GLY A 229 -5.15 -16.15 -8.50
N GLY A 230 -4.15 -16.52 -7.72
CA GLY A 230 -4.21 -17.70 -6.84
C GLY A 230 -2.84 -18.22 -6.45
N GLY A 231 -2.81 -19.05 -5.40
CA GLY A 231 -1.60 -19.73 -4.96
C GLY A 231 -1.36 -21.05 -5.71
N PHE A 232 -0.30 -21.77 -5.32
CA PHE A 232 0.09 -23.02 -5.97
C PHE A 232 -1.06 -24.05 -6.00
N GLN A 233 -1.49 -24.43 -7.21
CA GLN A 233 -2.61 -25.36 -7.45
C GLN A 233 -3.96 -24.92 -6.84
N GLY A 234 -4.09 -23.66 -6.42
CA GLY A 234 -5.26 -23.15 -5.71
C GLY A 234 -5.45 -23.72 -4.30
N ASN A 235 -4.43 -24.36 -3.72
CA ASN A 235 -4.54 -24.98 -2.40
C ASN A 235 -3.90 -24.14 -1.28
N ASP A 236 -3.39 -22.96 -1.60
CA ASP A 236 -2.83 -22.06 -0.60
C ASP A 236 -3.96 -21.23 0.04
N PRO A 237 -4.32 -21.47 1.32
CA PRO A 237 -5.36 -20.71 1.99
C PRO A 237 -4.94 -19.27 2.31
N ALA A 238 -3.65 -18.93 2.20
CA ALA A 238 -3.18 -17.56 2.39
C ALA A 238 -3.41 -16.66 1.16
N ILE A 239 -3.76 -17.25 0.01
CA ILE A 239 -4.01 -16.53 -1.24
C ILE A 239 -5.44 -16.81 -1.71
N GLN A 240 -6.23 -15.75 -1.88
CA GLN A 240 -7.54 -15.86 -2.49
C GLN A 240 -7.39 -16.24 -3.97
N ASN A 241 -7.93 -17.40 -4.34
CA ASN A 241 -8.02 -17.80 -5.73
C ASN A 241 -9.08 -16.99 -6.48
N ALA A 242 -8.70 -16.51 -7.66
CA ALA A 242 -9.59 -15.88 -8.59
C ALA A 242 -10.52 -16.88 -9.24
N ILE A 243 -11.73 -16.41 -9.52
CA ILE A 243 -12.70 -17.05 -10.41
C ILE A 243 -12.20 -16.89 -11.85
N ASN A 244 -11.80 -15.68 -12.23
CA ASN A 244 -11.15 -15.42 -13.52
C ASN A 244 -9.88 -14.61 -13.36
N THR A 245 -8.85 -15.02 -14.10
CA THR A 245 -7.60 -14.28 -14.27
C THR A 245 -7.42 -13.98 -15.75
N THR A 246 -7.28 -12.71 -16.10
CA THR A 246 -6.99 -12.25 -17.46
C THR A 246 -5.64 -11.54 -17.48
N ILE A 247 -4.76 -11.94 -18.40
CA ILE A 247 -3.46 -11.31 -18.62
C ILE A 247 -3.40 -10.95 -20.10
N SER A 248 -3.21 -9.67 -20.42
CA SER A 248 -3.10 -9.20 -21.80
C SER A 248 -1.74 -9.52 -22.41
N ASP A 249 -1.65 -9.59 -23.74
CA ASP A 249 -0.38 -9.75 -24.48
C ASP A 249 0.67 -8.66 -24.17
N ALA A 250 0.23 -7.47 -23.75
CA ALA A 250 1.10 -6.35 -23.40
C ALA A 250 1.59 -6.38 -21.94
N ALA A 251 1.17 -7.36 -21.14
CA ALA A 251 1.62 -7.52 -19.77
C ALA A 251 2.91 -8.35 -19.70
N THR A 252 3.83 -7.97 -18.81
CA THR A 252 5.03 -8.74 -18.49
C THR A 252 5.02 -9.16 -17.04
N ILE A 253 5.31 -10.44 -16.80
CA ILE A 253 5.41 -11.03 -15.47
C ILE A 253 6.72 -11.80 -15.41
N SER A 254 7.60 -11.47 -14.47
CA SER A 254 8.92 -12.09 -14.36
C SER A 254 9.30 -12.39 -12.92
N ALA A 255 9.98 -13.52 -12.72
CA ALA A 255 10.50 -13.96 -11.43
C ALA A 255 11.87 -14.60 -11.63
N ASP A 256 12.74 -13.92 -12.37
CA ASP A 256 13.96 -14.51 -12.93
C ASP A 256 15.16 -14.37 -11.97
N ALA A 257 16.06 -15.36 -12.04
CA ALA A 257 17.43 -15.23 -11.53
C ALA A 257 18.30 -14.62 -12.64
N LEU A 258 18.95 -13.48 -12.36
CA LEU A 258 19.64 -12.68 -13.39
C LEU A 258 21.18 -12.83 -13.40
N GLY A 259 21.77 -13.31 -12.30
CA GLY A 259 23.22 -13.46 -12.10
C GLY A 259 23.78 -14.86 -12.24
#